data_AF-A0A8J6HA30-F1
#
_entry.id   AF-A0A8J6HA30-F1
#
_cell.length_a   1.000
_cell.length_b   1.000
_cell.length_c   1.000
_cell.angle_alpha   90.00
_cell.angle_beta   90.00
_cell.angle_gamma   90.00
#
_symmetry.space_group_name_H-M   'P 1'
#
loop_
_entity.id
_entity.type
_entity.pdbx_description
1 polymer ?
#
loop_
_entity_poly.entity_id
_entity_poly.type
_entity_poly.pdbx_seq_one_letter_code
_entity_poly.pdbx_strand_id
1 'polypeptide(L)'
;MSFPSEEPVAPRFCRSDSSKNDETQPDRFPPNRKRLKRGSIFVAFPATRVEKNAGNGTPAHLARSAPSHPLPPIVEEQKSSTLSIVHSVYREAVEQDRHLLKRKLANKESEFEGRILELQNDIAELSNKLATKESLLKQWDRDKSTLVAELNAQNARLTSQLKEAAAVEGQLQQQIDHLKEECALGKINLHEHMSSVDGLRDELDLVTEKNKELERRLHLAAAERDTLANALEEASDRILLLERHAREQDLRYQHSLKDYSLPQETLSVEDRLNGKLQPVTERARNGEAGEQRSLLAEMDISEPTLSQECMSVYRQLRSLVQQLKSHNDDDSGLHSDCSTTSFEENAQFSAGLLSEVAQELVGLVLDTDVVRLLERLEQARREIQERDVELARRSEKMMELSSKVSVCEVELQAALEERDRARNDASHSSLAQEDVVVRAREDRDLAIQRKTKAEVELAKTRVELMQANSQLLEAIQQKVELSQQLEQWQMDMQELLDEQLKSKLTSQEMTMKQIVQTPVAPPRRRLLSFFLR
;
A
#
# COMPACT_ATOMS: atom_id res chain seq x y z
N MET A 1 -23.30 37.44 -6.77
CA MET A 1 -22.25 37.96 -5.87
C MET A 1 -21.02 37.12 -6.11
N SER A 2 -20.07 37.71 -6.82
CA SER A 2 -18.86 37.05 -7.32
C SER A 2 -17.74 37.33 -6.33
N PHE A 3 -17.08 36.29 -5.83
CA PHE A 3 -15.77 36.37 -5.19
C PHE A 3 -14.84 35.34 -5.82
N PRO A 4 -13.55 35.67 -5.98
CA PRO A 4 -12.73 35.13 -7.05
C PRO A 4 -11.91 33.91 -6.61
N SER A 5 -11.56 33.11 -7.62
CA SER A 5 -10.63 31.99 -7.59
C SER A 5 -9.22 32.44 -7.22
N GLU A 6 -8.61 31.82 -6.21
CA GLU A 6 -7.16 31.89 -5.95
C GLU A 6 -6.46 30.71 -6.65
N GLU A 7 -5.54 31.04 -7.55
CA GLU A 7 -4.59 30.12 -8.18
C GLU A 7 -3.50 29.69 -7.19
N PRO A 8 -3.02 28.44 -7.22
CA PRO A 8 -1.78 28.07 -6.54
C PRO A 8 -0.57 28.34 -7.45
N VAL A 9 0.32 29.21 -6.98
CA VAL A 9 1.64 29.49 -7.55
C VAL A 9 2.57 28.29 -7.32
N ALA A 10 2.92 27.58 -8.39
CA ALA A 10 3.96 26.54 -8.39
C ALA A 10 5.36 27.17 -8.54
N PRO A 11 6.40 26.70 -7.80
CA PRO A 11 7.76 27.11 -8.06
C PRO A 11 8.33 26.34 -9.26
N ARG A 12 8.77 27.09 -10.29
CA ARG A 12 9.54 26.60 -11.44
C ARG A 12 10.91 26.07 -10.96
N PHE A 13 11.08 24.75 -10.94
CA PHE A 13 12.40 24.14 -10.95
C PHE A 13 12.94 24.12 -12.39
N CYS A 14 14.02 24.86 -12.63
CA CYS A 14 14.79 24.76 -13.86
C CYS A 14 15.40 23.36 -13.97
N ARG A 15 14.91 22.56 -14.93
CA ARG A 15 15.64 21.42 -15.48
C ARG A 15 16.55 21.95 -16.59
N SER A 16 17.85 21.88 -16.36
CA SER A 16 18.86 21.93 -17.40
C SER A 16 19.48 20.53 -17.52
N ASP A 17 18.96 19.75 -18.46
CA ASP A 17 19.59 18.54 -18.94
C ASP A 17 20.77 18.94 -19.85
N SER A 18 21.98 18.60 -19.43
CA SER A 18 23.17 18.55 -20.29
C SER A 18 24.16 17.57 -19.67
N SER A 19 24.14 16.33 -20.15
CA SER A 19 25.22 15.37 -19.90
C SER A 19 25.33 14.41 -21.08
N LYS A 20 26.26 14.75 -21.97
CA LYS A 20 27.07 13.78 -22.73
C LYS A 20 28.52 14.21 -22.60
N ASN A 21 29.33 13.26 -22.14
CA ASN A 21 30.77 13.09 -22.31
C ASN A 21 31.71 14.19 -21.79
N ASP A 22 32.48 13.88 -20.75
CA ASP A 22 33.87 13.48 -20.99
C ASP A 22 34.47 12.77 -19.77
N GLU A 23 35.09 11.62 -20.06
CA GLU A 23 36.01 10.93 -19.16
C GLU A 23 37.23 11.83 -18.94
N THR A 24 37.52 12.18 -17.68
CA THR A 24 38.90 12.53 -17.32
C THR A 24 39.15 12.24 -15.84
N GLN A 25 40.26 11.53 -15.62
CA GLN A 25 40.78 11.02 -14.35
C GLN A 25 40.89 12.11 -13.27
N PRO A 26 40.73 11.78 -11.97
CA PRO A 26 41.14 12.68 -10.91
C PRO A 26 42.65 12.55 -10.69
N ASP A 27 43.33 13.63 -11.06
CA ASP A 27 44.74 13.86 -10.82
C ASP A 27 45.06 13.92 -9.32
N ARG A 28 46.20 13.32 -8.98
CA ARG A 28 46.83 13.41 -7.67
C ARG A 28 47.19 14.87 -7.38
N PHE A 29 46.75 15.40 -6.24
CA PHE A 29 47.44 16.55 -5.63
C PHE A 29 47.98 16.22 -4.22
N PRO A 30 49.11 16.83 -3.85
CA PRO A 30 50.05 16.29 -2.88
C PRO A 30 49.79 16.81 -1.46
N PRO A 31 50.37 16.18 -0.42
CA PRO A 31 50.37 16.74 0.91
C PRO A 31 51.37 17.90 1.00
N ASN A 32 50.86 19.09 1.29
CA ASN A 32 51.65 20.25 1.69
C ASN A 32 52.18 20.03 3.13
N ARG A 33 53.38 19.45 3.24
CA ARG A 33 54.20 19.48 4.47
C ARG A 33 55.54 20.14 4.16
N LYS A 34 55.58 21.46 4.22
CA LYS A 34 56.84 22.21 4.35
C LYS A 34 57.38 21.97 5.77
N ARG A 35 58.26 20.97 5.93
CA ARG A 35 59.21 20.94 7.06
C ARG A 35 60.18 22.10 6.86
N LEU A 36 60.09 23.13 7.71
CA LEU A 36 61.19 24.06 7.91
C LEU A 36 62.40 23.24 8.41
N LYS A 37 63.38 23.02 7.54
CA LYS A 37 64.70 22.55 7.94
C LYS A 37 65.33 23.67 8.77
N ARG A 38 65.74 23.33 9.99
CA ARG A 38 66.59 24.15 10.86
C ARG A 38 67.79 24.62 10.05
N GLY A 39 67.87 25.94 9.81
CA GLY A 39 69.09 26.59 9.37
C GLY A 39 70.10 26.48 10.51
N SER A 40 71.10 25.63 10.33
CA SER A 40 72.31 25.69 11.13
C SER A 40 73.06 26.95 10.70
N ILE A 41 72.98 28.01 11.51
CA ILE A 41 73.85 29.18 11.35
C ILE A 41 75.23 28.73 11.82
N PHE A 42 76.07 28.35 10.87
CA PHE A 42 77.49 28.16 11.09
C PHE A 42 78.11 29.56 11.25
N VAL A 43 78.37 29.96 12.48
CA VAL A 43 79.13 31.17 12.78
C VAL A 43 80.57 30.91 12.35
N ALA A 44 80.93 31.42 11.17
CA ALA A 44 82.31 31.42 10.70
C ALA A 44 83.13 32.41 11.54
N PHE A 45 84.00 31.87 12.40
CA PHE A 45 85.13 32.61 12.97
C PHE A 45 86.11 32.94 11.83
N PRO A 46 86.57 34.19 11.66
CA PRO A 46 87.67 34.48 10.77
C PRO A 46 88.98 34.05 11.44
N ALA A 47 89.52 32.91 11.02
CA ALA A 47 90.91 32.55 11.29
C ALA A 47 91.82 33.46 10.45
N THR A 48 92.49 34.41 11.10
CA THR A 48 93.61 35.16 10.51
C THR A 48 94.74 34.19 10.19
N ARG A 49 94.80 33.71 8.95
CA ARG A 49 95.94 32.98 8.40
C ARG A 49 96.96 34.00 7.93
N VAL A 50 98.09 34.05 8.63
CA VAL A 50 99.30 34.77 8.25
C VAL A 50 99.78 34.25 6.89
N GLU A 51 99.61 35.05 5.85
CA GLU A 51 100.26 34.83 4.56
C GLU A 51 101.75 35.17 4.68
N LYS A 52 102.59 34.16 4.43
CA LYS A 52 103.98 34.35 4.04
C LYS A 52 103.99 34.72 2.56
N ASN A 53 104.33 35.96 2.25
CA ASN A 53 104.93 36.32 0.96
C ASN A 53 105.86 37.51 1.19
N ALA A 54 107.17 37.22 1.20
CA ALA A 54 108.23 38.21 1.20
C ALA A 54 109.23 37.81 0.12
N GLY A 55 109.40 38.70 -0.86
CA GLY A 55 110.34 38.68 -1.96
C GLY A 55 109.85 39.74 -2.95
N ASN A 56 110.62 40.72 -3.43
CA ASN A 56 112.02 41.06 -3.32
C ASN A 56 112.12 42.58 -3.54
N GLY A 57 113.16 43.20 -2.98
CA GLY A 57 113.45 44.62 -3.21
C GLY A 57 114.78 45.02 -2.57
N THR A 58 115.85 44.56 -3.19
CA THR A 58 117.24 45.04 -3.01
C THR A 58 117.33 46.56 -3.14
N PRO A 59 118.30 47.20 -2.47
CA PRO A 59 119.47 47.62 -3.24
C PRO A 59 120.79 47.33 -2.53
N ALA A 60 121.84 47.44 -3.34
CA ALA A 60 123.15 46.90 -3.14
C ALA A 60 124.12 47.84 -2.41
N HIS A 61 125.22 47.18 -2.00
CA HIS A 61 126.61 47.64 -2.01
C HIS A 61 127.30 48.14 -0.73
N LEU A 62 128.47 47.51 -0.54
CA LEU A 62 129.73 47.99 0.03
C LEU A 62 129.91 47.92 1.56
N ALA A 63 130.40 46.77 2.03
CA ALA A 63 131.31 46.70 3.17
C ALA A 63 132.76 46.77 2.63
N ARG A 64 133.42 47.92 2.84
CA ARG A 64 134.87 48.11 2.74
C ARG A 64 135.43 48.14 4.16
N SER A 65 136.57 47.51 4.34
CA SER A 65 137.37 47.43 5.57
C SER A 65 137.91 48.81 6.04
N ALA A 66 137.64 49.14 7.32
CA ALA A 66 138.41 49.91 8.34
C ALA A 66 138.95 51.34 8.05
N PRO A 67 139.32 52.18 9.06
CA PRO A 67 139.02 52.21 10.52
C PRO A 67 138.57 53.62 11.05
N SER A 68 138.42 53.74 12.39
CA SER A 68 138.36 54.96 13.26
C SER A 68 136.96 55.60 13.42
N HIS A 69 136.45 56.02 14.57
CA HIS A 69 136.92 56.32 15.94
C HIS A 69 135.76 56.06 16.94
N PRO A 70 136.04 55.78 18.23
CA PRO A 70 135.01 55.47 19.23
C PRO A 70 134.37 56.74 19.82
N LEU A 71 133.04 56.76 19.91
CA LEU A 71 132.26 57.73 20.69
C LEU A 71 131.55 56.99 21.84
N PRO A 72 131.31 57.65 22.99
CA PRO A 72 131.32 57.01 24.30
C PRO A 72 130.07 56.15 24.62
N PRO A 73 130.22 55.03 25.36
CA PRO A 73 129.15 54.05 25.66
C PRO A 73 127.95 54.62 26.45
N ILE A 74 128.08 55.79 27.08
CA ILE A 74 127.06 56.37 27.96
C ILE A 74 125.88 56.98 27.16
N VAL A 75 126.12 57.48 25.94
CA VAL A 75 125.08 58.17 25.14
C VAL A 75 124.20 57.17 24.37
N GLU A 76 124.76 56.03 23.95
CA GLU A 76 123.98 54.93 23.36
C GLU A 76 123.15 54.21 24.42
N GLU A 77 123.66 54.06 25.65
CA GLU A 77 122.93 53.45 26.76
C GLU A 77 121.76 54.33 27.23
N GLN A 78 121.92 55.65 27.28
CA GLN A 78 120.80 56.58 27.56
C GLN A 78 119.76 56.61 26.43
N LYS A 79 120.17 56.61 25.16
CA LYS A 79 119.24 56.53 24.01
C LYS A 79 118.49 55.19 24.00
N SER A 80 119.18 54.08 24.26
CA SER A 80 118.59 52.75 24.41
C SER A 80 117.59 52.71 25.57
N SER A 81 117.93 53.35 26.71
CA SER A 81 117.01 53.49 27.85
C SER A 81 115.77 54.30 27.50
N THR A 82 115.89 55.44 26.80
CA THR A 82 114.72 56.24 26.38
C THR A 82 113.86 55.50 25.36
N LEU A 83 114.45 54.77 24.41
CA LEU A 83 113.73 53.96 23.44
C LEU A 83 113.00 52.80 24.13
N SER A 84 113.63 52.18 25.14
CA SER A 84 113.03 51.12 25.96
C SER A 84 111.81 51.60 26.74
N ILE A 85 111.88 52.80 27.33
CA ILE A 85 110.75 53.45 28.02
C ILE A 85 109.62 53.78 27.03
N VAL A 86 109.95 54.32 25.85
CA VAL A 86 108.95 54.59 24.81
C VAL A 86 108.28 53.29 24.33
N HIS A 87 109.06 52.23 24.14
CA HIS A 87 108.56 50.90 23.78
C HIS A 87 107.69 50.30 24.91
N SER A 88 108.01 50.52 26.19
CA SER A 88 107.20 50.02 27.31
C SER A 88 105.86 50.76 27.40
N VAL A 89 105.85 52.10 27.28
CA VAL A 89 104.63 52.90 27.26
C VAL A 89 103.75 52.56 26.05
N TYR A 90 104.34 52.37 24.88
CA TYR A 90 103.60 51.93 23.69
C TYR A 90 103.01 50.53 23.87
N ARG A 91 103.78 49.59 24.45
CA ARG A 91 103.27 48.25 24.79
C ARG A 91 102.09 48.33 25.76
N GLU A 92 102.19 49.14 26.81
CA GLU A 92 101.12 49.35 27.79
C GLU A 92 99.87 49.95 27.14
N ALA A 93 100.01 50.95 26.27
CA ALA A 93 98.89 51.54 25.53
C ALA A 93 98.20 50.50 24.62
N VAL A 94 98.96 49.70 23.89
CA VAL A 94 98.43 48.61 23.05
C VAL A 94 97.76 47.52 23.91
N GLU A 95 98.32 47.19 25.08
CA GLU A 95 97.70 46.25 26.01
C GLU A 95 96.38 46.79 26.57
N GLN A 96 96.32 48.07 26.96
CA GLN A 96 95.11 48.74 27.41
C GLN A 96 94.03 48.74 26.31
N ASP A 97 94.40 49.13 25.08
CA ASP A 97 93.50 49.11 23.93
C ASP A 97 92.99 47.70 23.65
N ARG A 98 93.86 46.68 23.74
CA ARG A 98 93.46 45.27 23.60
C ARG A 98 92.45 44.87 24.66
N HIS A 99 92.68 45.21 25.93
CA HIS A 99 91.76 44.90 27.03
C HIS A 99 90.43 45.62 26.86
N LEU A 100 90.46 46.89 26.44
CA LEU A 100 89.26 47.69 26.18
C LEU A 100 88.46 47.15 24.99
N LEU A 101 89.11 46.76 23.89
CA LEU A 101 88.46 46.14 22.73
C LEU A 101 87.86 44.77 23.08
N LYS A 102 88.57 43.94 23.84
CA LYS A 102 88.01 42.66 24.34
C LYS A 102 86.76 42.87 25.17
N ARG A 103 86.74 43.88 26.05
CA ARG A 103 85.57 44.21 26.87
C ARG A 103 84.41 44.74 26.03
N LYS A 104 84.69 45.60 25.04
CA LYS A 104 83.67 46.10 24.11
C LYS A 104 83.07 44.96 23.27
N LEU A 105 83.90 44.04 22.79
CA LEU A 105 83.45 42.86 22.06
C LEU A 105 82.56 41.98 22.95
N ALA A 106 83.00 41.65 24.16
CA ALA A 106 82.21 40.87 25.11
C ALA A 106 80.87 41.54 25.47
N ASN A 107 80.84 42.86 25.63
CA ASN A 107 79.59 43.59 25.85
C ASN A 107 78.65 43.47 24.64
N LYS A 108 79.16 43.58 23.41
CA LYS A 108 78.35 43.41 22.20
C LYS A 108 77.90 41.97 21.99
N GLU A 109 78.73 40.99 22.29
CA GLU A 109 78.37 39.58 22.30
C GLU A 109 77.20 39.33 23.28
N SER A 110 77.29 39.84 24.51
CA SER A 110 76.22 39.73 25.51
C SER A 110 74.92 40.43 25.09
N GLU A 111 74.99 41.63 24.47
CA GLU A 111 73.82 42.31 23.91
C GLU A 111 73.16 41.48 22.80
N PHE A 112 73.94 40.89 21.90
CA PHE A 112 73.42 40.03 20.84
C PHE A 112 72.86 38.71 21.37
N GLU A 113 73.50 38.10 22.36
CA GLU A 113 72.99 36.91 23.06
C GLU A 113 71.64 37.20 23.73
N GLY A 114 71.53 38.34 24.42
CA GLY A 114 70.26 38.81 24.99
C GLY A 114 69.17 38.96 23.92
N ARG A 115 69.51 39.60 22.79
CA ARG A 115 68.54 39.78 21.69
C ARG A 115 68.14 38.46 21.03
N ILE A 116 69.07 37.51 20.91
CA ILE A 116 68.79 36.18 20.39
C ILE A 116 67.83 35.45 21.34
N LEU A 117 68.04 35.51 22.66
CA LEU A 117 67.16 34.90 23.64
C LEU A 117 65.75 35.49 23.61
N GLU A 118 65.61 36.82 23.50
CA GLU A 118 64.31 37.47 23.33
C GLU A 118 63.58 36.95 22.09
N LEU A 119 64.25 36.95 20.93
CA LEU A 119 63.64 36.46 19.69
C LEU A 119 63.32 34.95 19.75
N GLN A 120 64.13 34.16 20.43
CA GLN A 120 63.86 32.74 20.66
C GLN A 120 62.61 32.55 21.53
N ASN A 121 62.44 33.36 22.57
CA ASN A 121 61.25 33.36 23.41
C ASN A 121 60.01 33.80 22.62
N ASP A 122 60.10 34.86 21.81
CA ASP A 122 59.01 35.33 20.95
C ASP A 122 58.58 34.24 19.95
N ILE A 123 59.54 33.57 19.31
CA ILE A 123 59.27 32.45 18.39
C ILE A 123 58.58 31.30 19.13
N ALA A 124 59.04 30.96 20.33
CA ALA A 124 58.43 29.90 21.14
C ALA A 124 56.99 30.26 21.55
N GLU A 125 56.76 31.50 21.99
CA GLU A 125 55.43 31.99 22.37
C GLU A 125 54.48 31.99 21.17
N LEU A 126 54.91 32.53 20.02
CA LEU A 126 54.12 32.53 18.79
C LEU A 126 53.83 31.12 18.29
N SER A 127 54.79 30.20 18.40
CA SER A 127 54.60 28.79 18.03
C SER A 127 53.55 28.12 18.94
N ASN A 128 53.59 28.39 20.24
CA ASN A 128 52.59 27.87 21.18
C ASN A 128 51.19 28.48 20.94
N LYS A 129 51.11 29.79 20.68
CA LYS A 129 49.86 30.47 20.30
C LYS A 129 49.30 29.91 18.99
N LEU A 130 50.15 29.63 18.01
CA LEU A 130 49.71 29.00 16.75
C LEU A 130 49.17 27.58 17.01
N ALA A 131 49.91 26.76 17.76
CA ALA A 131 49.50 25.39 18.07
C ALA A 131 48.16 25.32 18.83
N THR A 132 47.94 26.23 19.78
CA THR A 132 46.66 26.33 20.51
C THR A 132 45.51 26.80 19.63
N LYS A 133 45.74 27.74 18.70
CA LYS A 133 44.73 28.14 17.73
C LYS A 133 44.40 27.01 16.75
N GLU A 134 45.39 26.26 16.29
CA GLU A 134 45.17 25.09 15.44
C GLU A 134 44.38 23.98 16.15
N SER A 135 44.63 23.74 17.44
CA SER A 135 43.87 22.74 18.20
C SER A 135 42.41 23.17 18.40
N LEU A 136 42.18 24.45 18.72
CA LEU A 136 40.84 25.03 18.85
C LEU A 136 40.07 24.99 17.52
N LEU A 137 40.71 25.32 16.40
CA LEU A 137 40.07 25.21 15.08
C LEU A 137 39.68 23.77 14.76
N LYS A 138 40.58 22.81 15.00
CA LYS A 138 40.27 21.38 14.83
C LYS A 138 39.14 20.91 15.73
N GLN A 139 39.05 21.44 16.96
CA GLN A 139 37.94 21.13 17.86
C GLN A 139 36.64 21.71 17.31
N TRP A 140 36.64 22.99 16.92
CA TRP A 140 35.48 23.65 16.32
C TRP A 140 35.01 22.98 15.04
N ASP A 141 35.90 22.53 14.17
CA ASP A 141 35.54 21.77 12.96
C ASP A 141 34.88 20.43 13.31
N ARG A 142 35.34 19.74 14.35
CA ARG A 142 34.70 18.50 14.83
C ARG A 142 33.31 18.79 15.38
N ASP A 143 33.18 19.80 16.25
CA ASP A 143 31.90 20.19 16.87
C ASP A 143 30.90 20.67 15.80
N LYS A 144 31.37 21.36 14.76
CA LYS A 144 30.58 21.73 13.60
C LYS A 144 30.13 20.49 12.81
N SER A 145 31.04 19.55 12.54
CA SER A 145 30.71 18.31 11.84
C SER A 145 29.72 17.45 12.61
N THR A 146 29.82 17.36 13.94
CA THR A 146 28.85 16.63 14.76
C THR A 146 27.49 17.29 14.73
N LEU A 147 27.41 18.62 14.88
CA LEU A 147 26.14 19.35 14.80
C LEU A 147 25.47 19.19 13.43
N VAL A 148 26.24 19.26 12.34
CA VAL A 148 25.72 19.02 10.98
C VAL A 148 25.21 17.59 10.83
N ALA A 149 25.91 16.60 11.38
CA ALA A 149 25.46 15.21 11.34
C ALA A 149 24.16 15.00 12.14
N GLU A 150 24.05 15.62 13.32
CA GLU A 150 22.83 15.58 14.14
C GLU A 150 21.64 16.24 13.44
N LEU A 151 21.83 17.43 12.86
CA LEU A 151 20.78 18.11 12.09
C LEU A 151 20.36 17.31 10.86
N ASN A 152 21.31 16.70 10.13
CA ASN A 152 20.99 15.82 9.01
C ASN A 152 20.22 14.57 9.45
N ALA A 153 20.59 13.95 10.57
CA ALA A 153 19.87 12.81 11.12
C ALA A 153 18.45 13.18 11.57
N GLN A 154 18.27 14.37 12.18
CA GLN A 154 16.95 14.89 12.53
C GLN A 154 16.09 15.15 11.29
N ASN A 155 16.65 15.82 10.28
CA ASN A 155 15.96 16.07 9.02
C ASN A 155 15.55 14.78 8.31
N ALA A 156 16.41 13.76 8.32
CA ALA A 156 16.09 12.44 7.77
C ALA A 156 14.93 11.76 8.52
N ARG A 157 14.95 11.81 9.87
CA ARG A 157 13.85 11.27 10.71
C ARG A 157 12.53 11.99 10.45
N LEU A 158 12.54 13.32 10.46
CA LEU A 158 11.34 14.12 10.16
C LEU A 158 10.81 13.83 8.76
N THR A 159 11.69 13.65 7.78
CA THR A 159 11.29 13.26 6.41
C THR A 159 10.65 11.87 6.38
N SER A 160 11.15 10.90 7.15
CA SER A 160 10.51 9.56 7.27
C SER A 160 9.13 9.68 7.89
N GLN A 161 9.00 10.41 8.99
CA GLN A 161 7.72 10.64 9.68
C GLN A 161 6.69 11.31 8.77
N LEU A 162 7.11 12.30 7.97
CA LEU A 162 6.25 12.94 6.97
C LEU A 162 5.80 11.97 5.88
N LYS A 163 6.68 11.08 5.39
CA LYS A 163 6.31 10.06 4.41
C LYS A 163 5.33 9.03 4.98
N GLU A 164 5.56 8.59 6.22
CA GLU A 164 4.66 7.67 6.93
C GLU A 164 3.29 8.32 7.16
N ALA A 165 3.25 9.58 7.61
CA ALA A 165 2.01 10.32 7.78
C ALA A 165 1.25 10.48 6.45
N ALA A 166 1.95 10.82 5.36
CA ALA A 166 1.36 10.92 4.03
C ALA A 166 0.84 9.57 3.51
N ALA A 167 1.50 8.45 3.83
CA ALA A 167 1.02 7.12 3.47
C ALA A 167 -0.26 6.76 4.24
N VAL A 168 -0.33 7.06 5.53
CA VAL A 168 -1.54 6.88 6.35
C VAL A 168 -2.68 7.77 5.87
N GLU A 169 -2.41 9.04 5.55
CA GLU A 169 -3.39 9.95 4.96
C GLU A 169 -3.93 9.41 3.63
N GLY A 170 -3.06 8.86 2.77
CA GLY A 170 -3.47 8.19 1.53
C GLY A 170 -4.37 6.98 1.77
N GLN A 171 -4.08 6.15 2.78
CA GLN A 171 -4.93 5.01 3.15
C GLN A 171 -6.30 5.46 3.68
N LEU A 172 -6.33 6.47 4.55
CA LEU A 172 -7.58 7.03 5.07
C LEU A 172 -8.41 7.67 3.95
N GLN A 173 -7.77 8.33 2.98
CA GLN A 173 -8.44 8.88 1.82
C GLN A 173 -9.09 7.79 0.96
N GLN A 174 -8.40 6.66 0.74
CA GLN A 174 -8.97 5.51 0.05
C GLN A 174 -10.17 4.92 0.80
N GLN A 175 -10.10 4.81 2.13
CA GLN A 175 -11.23 4.35 2.95
C GLN A 175 -12.42 5.30 2.86
N ILE A 176 -12.19 6.62 2.90
CA ILE A 176 -13.22 7.63 2.74
C ILE A 176 -13.89 7.50 1.37
N ASP A 177 -13.11 7.32 0.30
CA ASP A 177 -13.65 7.21 -1.04
C ASP A 177 -14.44 5.91 -1.22
N HIS A 178 -13.98 4.79 -0.65
CA HIS A 178 -14.74 3.56 -0.58
C HIS A 178 -16.08 3.72 0.15
N LEU A 179 -16.09 4.33 1.34
CA LEU A 179 -17.33 4.60 2.09
C LEU A 179 -18.28 5.54 1.35
N LYS A 180 -17.75 6.51 0.59
CA LYS A 180 -18.58 7.36 -0.28
C LYS A 180 -19.21 6.56 -1.41
N GLU A 181 -18.48 5.65 -2.03
CA GLU A 181 -18.99 4.75 -3.06
C GLU A 181 -20.10 3.84 -2.50
N GLU A 182 -19.89 3.24 -1.33
CA GLU A 182 -20.92 2.44 -0.64
C GLU A 182 -22.18 3.27 -0.34
N CYS A 183 -22.01 4.50 0.16
CA CYS A 183 -23.14 5.41 0.39
C CYS A 183 -23.84 5.80 -0.92
N ALA A 184 -23.10 5.97 -2.01
CA ALA A 184 -23.67 6.29 -3.32
C ALA A 184 -24.47 5.10 -3.87
N LEU A 185 -23.94 3.88 -3.76
CA LEU A 185 -24.65 2.65 -4.11
C LEU A 185 -25.92 2.48 -3.27
N GLY A 186 -25.84 2.71 -1.95
CA GLY A 186 -27.01 2.69 -1.08
C GLY A 186 -28.10 3.69 -1.50
N LYS A 187 -27.70 4.89 -1.95
CA LYS A 187 -28.65 5.88 -2.49
C LYS A 187 -29.29 5.42 -3.81
N ILE A 188 -28.52 4.81 -4.71
CA ILE A 188 -29.02 4.28 -5.98
C ILE A 188 -30.02 3.16 -5.72
N ASN A 189 -29.68 2.19 -4.87
CA ASN A 189 -30.57 1.08 -4.51
C ASN A 189 -31.86 1.60 -3.86
N LEU A 190 -31.76 2.57 -2.94
CA LEU A 190 -32.93 3.18 -2.33
C LEU A 190 -33.82 3.88 -3.38
N HIS A 191 -33.21 4.55 -4.36
CA HIS A 191 -33.94 5.20 -5.44
C HIS A 191 -34.64 4.19 -6.36
N GLU A 192 -33.99 3.06 -6.67
CA GLU A 192 -34.59 1.95 -7.43
C GLU A 192 -35.78 1.34 -6.67
N HIS A 193 -35.62 1.07 -5.37
CA HIS A 193 -36.72 0.60 -4.53
C HIS A 193 -37.87 1.61 -4.46
N MET A 194 -37.57 2.90 -4.32
CA MET A 194 -38.59 3.95 -4.35
C MET A 194 -39.36 3.93 -5.67
N SER A 195 -38.65 3.83 -6.80
CA SER A 195 -39.25 3.76 -8.14
C SER A 195 -40.13 2.52 -8.31
N SER A 196 -39.71 1.36 -7.75
CA SER A 196 -40.51 0.14 -7.74
C SER A 196 -41.77 0.29 -6.88
N VAL A 197 -41.67 0.93 -5.71
CA VAL A 197 -42.82 1.21 -4.84
C VAL A 197 -43.79 2.16 -5.51
N ASP A 198 -43.30 3.20 -6.19
CA ASP A 198 -44.15 4.13 -6.94
C ASP A 198 -44.85 3.42 -8.11
N GLY A 199 -44.17 2.52 -8.84
CA GLY A 199 -44.83 1.67 -9.85
C GLY A 199 -45.95 0.78 -9.28
N LEU A 200 -45.72 0.15 -8.12
CA LEU A 200 -46.76 -0.65 -7.45
C LEU A 200 -47.93 0.21 -6.94
N ARG A 201 -47.68 1.45 -6.51
CA ARG A 201 -48.73 2.40 -6.13
C ARG A 201 -49.60 2.76 -7.33
N ASP A 202 -48.98 3.05 -8.48
CA ASP A 202 -49.71 3.35 -9.73
C ASP A 202 -50.56 2.15 -10.17
N GLU A 203 -50.03 0.93 -10.08
CA GLU A 203 -50.80 -0.30 -10.37
C GLU A 203 -51.97 -0.49 -9.40
N LEU A 204 -51.76 -0.25 -8.11
CA LEU A 204 -52.82 -0.33 -7.11
C LEU A 204 -53.91 0.70 -7.39
N ASP A 205 -53.54 1.95 -7.70
CA ASP A 205 -54.48 3.01 -8.03
C ASP A 205 -55.33 2.63 -9.26
N LEU A 206 -54.71 2.10 -10.31
CA LEU A 206 -55.42 1.61 -11.50
C LEU A 206 -56.40 0.47 -11.16
N VAL A 207 -55.99 -0.49 -10.33
CA VAL A 207 -56.87 -1.59 -9.90
C VAL A 207 -58.01 -1.06 -9.03
N THR A 208 -57.76 -0.12 -8.13
CA THR A 208 -58.81 0.46 -7.29
C THR A 208 -59.81 1.27 -8.11
N GLU A 209 -59.37 1.97 -9.15
CA GLU A 209 -60.24 2.70 -10.07
C GLU A 209 -61.11 1.74 -10.88
N LYS A 210 -60.54 0.65 -11.40
CA LYS A 210 -61.31 -0.41 -12.06
C LYS A 210 -62.31 -1.07 -11.12
N ASN A 211 -61.95 -1.31 -9.87
CA ASN A 211 -62.89 -1.87 -8.90
C ASN A 211 -64.07 -0.91 -8.64
N LYS A 212 -63.80 0.39 -8.45
CA LYS A 212 -64.85 1.42 -8.30
C LYS A 212 -65.78 1.48 -9.52
N GLU A 213 -65.25 1.32 -10.73
CA GLU A 213 -66.05 1.28 -11.96
C GLU A 213 -66.92 0.02 -12.03
N LEU A 214 -66.38 -1.14 -11.66
CA LEU A 214 -67.15 -2.39 -11.58
C LEU A 214 -68.25 -2.32 -10.52
N GLU A 215 -67.96 -1.75 -9.35
CA GLU A 215 -68.95 -1.48 -8.30
C GLU A 215 -70.06 -0.56 -8.81
N ARG A 216 -69.72 0.52 -9.55
CA ARG A 216 -70.72 1.38 -10.20
C ARG A 216 -71.59 0.62 -11.19
N ARG A 217 -71.00 -0.20 -12.06
CA ARG A 217 -71.76 -1.01 -13.03
C ARG A 217 -72.68 -2.01 -12.34
N LEU A 218 -72.22 -2.63 -11.26
CA LEU A 218 -73.03 -3.55 -10.46
C LEU A 218 -74.20 -2.83 -9.79
N HIS A 219 -74.00 -1.62 -9.26
CA HIS A 219 -75.08 -0.80 -8.70
C HIS A 219 -76.12 -0.40 -9.75
N LEU A 220 -75.70 -0.02 -10.96
CA LEU A 220 -76.63 0.31 -12.04
C LEU A 220 -77.44 -0.92 -12.47
N ALA A 221 -76.79 -2.08 -12.66
CA ALA A 221 -77.48 -3.32 -13.00
C ALA A 221 -78.45 -3.78 -11.89
N ALA A 222 -78.08 -3.57 -10.62
CA ALA A 222 -78.97 -3.84 -9.48
C ALA A 222 -80.20 -2.92 -9.51
N ALA A 223 -80.01 -1.62 -9.78
CA ALA A 223 -81.12 -0.68 -9.93
C ALA A 223 -82.04 -1.04 -11.11
N GLU A 224 -81.47 -1.43 -12.26
CA GLU A 224 -82.24 -1.93 -13.41
C GLU A 224 -83.03 -3.21 -13.09
N ARG A 225 -82.42 -4.15 -12.36
CA ARG A 225 -83.12 -5.35 -11.90
C ARG A 225 -84.30 -5.00 -10.97
N ASP A 226 -84.11 -4.05 -10.06
CA ASP A 226 -85.15 -3.65 -9.10
C ASP A 226 -86.29 -2.90 -9.83
N THR A 227 -86.01 -2.08 -10.85
CA THR A 227 -87.06 -1.46 -11.68
C THR A 227 -87.84 -2.49 -12.50
N LEU A 228 -87.16 -3.49 -13.07
CA LEU A 228 -87.81 -4.60 -13.76
C LEU A 228 -88.65 -5.46 -12.81
N ALA A 229 -88.19 -5.68 -11.59
CA ALA A 229 -88.95 -6.39 -10.56
C ALA A 229 -90.25 -5.64 -10.21
N ASN A 230 -90.19 -4.31 -10.02
CA ASN A 230 -91.40 -3.50 -9.80
C ASN A 230 -92.36 -3.55 -11.00
N ALA A 231 -91.84 -3.45 -12.23
CA ALA A 231 -92.66 -3.55 -13.43
C ALA A 231 -93.33 -4.94 -13.57
N LEU A 232 -92.64 -6.01 -13.15
CA LEU A 232 -93.18 -7.36 -13.12
C LEU A 232 -94.28 -7.51 -12.06
N GLU A 233 -94.11 -6.89 -10.89
CA GLU A 233 -95.13 -6.86 -9.83
C GLU A 233 -96.39 -6.14 -10.32
N GLU A 234 -96.25 -4.95 -10.92
CA GLU A 234 -97.37 -4.21 -11.52
C GLU A 234 -98.08 -5.01 -12.63
N ALA A 235 -97.32 -5.72 -13.47
CA ALA A 235 -97.89 -6.58 -14.51
C ALA A 235 -98.63 -7.78 -13.90
N SER A 236 -98.10 -8.36 -12.83
CA SER A 236 -98.74 -9.46 -12.09
C SER A 236 -100.04 -9.01 -11.43
N ASP A 237 -100.08 -7.84 -10.80
CA ASP A 237 -101.31 -7.24 -10.25
C ASP A 237 -102.35 -6.98 -11.34
N ARG A 238 -101.91 -6.51 -12.52
CA ARG A 238 -102.79 -6.33 -13.67
C ARG A 238 -103.35 -7.65 -14.19
N ILE A 239 -102.54 -8.70 -14.26
CA ILE A 239 -103.00 -10.06 -14.61
C ILE A 239 -104.03 -10.53 -13.58
N LEU A 240 -103.75 -10.37 -12.29
CA LEU A 240 -104.67 -10.78 -11.22
C LEU A 240 -106.03 -10.07 -11.32
N LEU A 241 -106.04 -8.76 -11.61
CA LEU A 241 -107.26 -7.99 -11.84
C LEU A 241 -108.03 -8.47 -13.08
N LEU A 242 -107.33 -8.75 -14.18
CA LEU A 242 -107.94 -9.26 -15.40
C LEU A 242 -108.52 -10.67 -15.20
N GLU A 243 -107.80 -11.56 -14.50
CA GLU A 243 -108.30 -12.88 -14.14
C GLU A 243 -109.54 -12.78 -13.25
N ARG A 244 -109.55 -11.89 -12.26
CA ARG A 244 -110.72 -11.65 -11.42
C ARG A 244 -111.91 -11.17 -12.26
N HIS A 245 -111.69 -10.21 -13.15
CA HIS A 245 -112.74 -9.71 -14.04
C HIS A 245 -113.24 -10.79 -15.00
N ALA A 246 -112.36 -11.64 -15.53
CA ALA A 246 -112.74 -12.80 -16.35
C ALA A 246 -113.61 -13.78 -15.56
N ARG A 247 -113.21 -14.14 -14.32
CA ARG A 247 -114.03 -14.98 -13.43
C ARG A 247 -115.39 -14.34 -13.12
N GLU A 248 -115.44 -13.03 -12.87
CA GLU A 248 -116.70 -12.30 -12.63
C GLU A 248 -117.60 -12.28 -13.88
N GLN A 249 -117.03 -12.11 -15.07
CA GLN A 249 -117.76 -12.21 -16.33
C GLN A 249 -118.29 -13.63 -16.56
N ASP A 250 -117.46 -14.66 -16.34
CA ASP A 250 -117.89 -16.06 -16.42
C ASP A 250 -119.05 -16.36 -15.46
N LEU A 251 -118.98 -15.88 -14.22
CA LEU A 251 -120.08 -15.99 -13.25
C LEU A 251 -121.35 -15.27 -13.74
N ARG A 252 -121.24 -14.07 -14.32
CA ARG A 252 -122.37 -13.35 -14.91
C ARG A 252 -122.97 -14.12 -16.09
N TYR A 253 -122.14 -14.69 -16.96
CA TYR A 253 -122.60 -15.54 -18.06
C TYR A 253 -123.33 -16.78 -17.52
N GLN A 254 -122.78 -17.45 -16.50
CA GLN A 254 -123.44 -18.58 -15.84
C GLN A 254 -124.76 -18.20 -15.17
N HIS A 255 -124.85 -17.04 -14.53
CA HIS A 255 -126.09 -16.55 -13.92
C HIS A 255 -127.15 -16.23 -14.98
N SER A 256 -126.76 -15.54 -16.05
CA SER A 256 -127.63 -15.27 -17.21
C SER A 256 -128.14 -16.58 -17.82
N LEU A 257 -127.26 -17.56 -18.05
CA LEU A 257 -127.63 -18.91 -18.49
C LEU A 257 -128.63 -19.58 -17.52
N LYS A 258 -128.46 -19.43 -16.21
CA LYS A 258 -129.37 -19.97 -15.20
C LYS A 258 -130.74 -19.27 -15.19
N ASP A 259 -130.77 -17.94 -15.33
CA ASP A 259 -132.01 -17.15 -15.39
C ASP A 259 -132.82 -17.46 -16.64
N TYR A 260 -132.16 -17.72 -17.78
CA TYR A 260 -132.83 -18.22 -18.99
C TYR A 260 -133.27 -19.70 -18.87
N SER A 261 -132.70 -20.47 -17.94
CA SER A 261 -133.03 -21.89 -17.74
C SER A 261 -134.19 -22.17 -16.78
N LEU A 262 -134.76 -21.15 -16.13
CA LEU A 262 -135.94 -21.26 -15.26
C LEU A 262 -136.94 -20.16 -15.62
N PRO A 263 -137.74 -20.33 -16.70
CA PRO A 263 -138.80 -21.33 -16.70
C PRO A 263 -138.99 -22.03 -18.06
N GLN A 264 -138.37 -23.20 -18.26
CA GLN A 264 -138.85 -24.15 -19.27
C GLN A 264 -138.42 -25.58 -18.94
N GLU A 265 -138.76 -26.05 -17.74
CA GLU A 265 -138.92 -27.49 -17.55
C GLU A 265 -140.25 -27.90 -18.20
N THR A 266 -140.17 -28.47 -19.40
CA THR A 266 -140.70 -29.79 -19.75
C THR A 266 -140.83 -29.93 -21.27
N LEU A 267 -140.44 -31.12 -21.76
CA LEU A 267 -140.66 -31.68 -23.10
C LEU A 267 -139.63 -31.23 -24.15
N SER A 268 -139.03 -32.08 -25.00
CA SER A 268 -139.31 -33.47 -25.31
C SER A 268 -138.34 -33.91 -26.42
N VAL A 269 -137.73 -35.08 -26.21
CA VAL A 269 -137.49 -36.14 -27.21
C VAL A 269 -136.34 -35.97 -28.22
N GLU A 270 -135.39 -36.89 -28.02
CA GLU A 270 -134.58 -37.66 -28.96
C GLU A 270 -134.78 -37.51 -30.48
N ASP A 271 -133.60 -37.49 -31.12
CA ASP A 271 -133.19 -38.23 -32.31
C ASP A 271 -133.59 -37.82 -33.74
N ARG A 272 -132.51 -37.42 -34.44
CA ARG A 272 -132.10 -37.80 -35.81
C ARG A 272 -133.03 -37.37 -36.96
N LEU A 273 -132.55 -36.44 -37.79
CA LEU A 273 -132.04 -36.78 -39.13
C LEU A 273 -131.49 -35.55 -39.89
N ASN A 274 -130.28 -35.76 -40.41
CA ASN A 274 -129.78 -35.38 -41.74
C ASN A 274 -129.58 -33.92 -42.13
N GLY A 275 -128.33 -33.64 -42.51
CA GLY A 275 -128.04 -32.50 -43.38
C GLY A 275 -126.58 -32.26 -43.79
N LYS A 276 -125.87 -33.29 -44.30
CA LYS A 276 -124.81 -33.20 -45.35
C LYS A 276 -123.65 -32.20 -45.13
N LEU A 277 -122.45 -32.62 -44.72
CA LEU A 277 -121.37 -33.23 -45.53
C LEU A 277 -120.99 -32.52 -46.85
N GLN A 278 -119.77 -31.96 -46.81
CA GLN A 278 -118.70 -32.04 -47.83
C GLN A 278 -118.90 -31.22 -49.13
N PRO A 279 -117.93 -31.10 -50.08
CA PRO A 279 -116.75 -31.96 -50.32
C PRO A 279 -115.46 -31.14 -50.68
N VAL A 280 -114.27 -31.72 -50.85
CA VAL A 280 -113.67 -32.24 -52.12
C VAL A 280 -112.17 -31.90 -51.98
N THR A 281 -111.13 -32.61 -52.45
CA THR A 281 -110.80 -34.00 -52.78
C THR A 281 -109.30 -34.01 -53.13
N GLU A 282 -108.63 -35.11 -52.79
CA GLU A 282 -107.73 -35.95 -53.60
C GLU A 282 -107.25 -35.50 -54.99
N ARG A 283 -106.01 -35.90 -55.37
CA ARG A 283 -105.68 -37.00 -56.34
C ARG A 283 -104.14 -37.02 -56.50
N ALA A 284 -103.38 -38.04 -56.09
CA ALA A 284 -103.22 -39.41 -56.60
C ALA A 284 -102.43 -39.56 -57.92
N ARG A 285 -101.33 -40.34 -57.88
CA ARG A 285 -100.99 -41.52 -58.71
C ARG A 285 -99.50 -41.86 -58.52
N ASN A 286 -99.16 -43.07 -58.04
CA ASN A 286 -98.94 -44.34 -58.77
C ASN A 286 -97.80 -44.24 -59.81
N GLY A 287 -96.83 -45.13 -59.89
CA GLY A 287 -96.62 -46.42 -59.21
C GLY A 287 -95.44 -47.20 -59.84
N GLU A 288 -95.11 -48.33 -59.20
CA GLU A 288 -94.53 -49.60 -59.74
C GLU A 288 -93.13 -49.56 -60.39
N ALA A 289 -92.08 -50.30 -59.98
CA ALA A 289 -91.86 -51.68 -59.51
C ALA A 289 -91.99 -52.78 -60.59
N GLY A 290 -90.89 -53.53 -60.81
CA GLY A 290 -90.81 -54.77 -61.60
C GLY A 290 -89.90 -54.65 -62.83
N GLU A 291 -88.60 -54.96 -62.74
CA GLU A 291 -87.95 -56.28 -62.89
C GLU A 291 -87.82 -56.83 -64.33
N GLN A 292 -86.63 -57.41 -64.56
CA GLN A 292 -86.24 -58.46 -65.52
C GLN A 292 -85.43 -58.07 -66.78
N ARG A 293 -84.18 -58.55 -66.78
CA ARG A 293 -83.51 -59.45 -67.78
C ARG A 293 -83.58 -59.04 -69.26
N SER A 294 -82.45 -58.79 -69.92
CA SER A 294 -81.51 -59.78 -70.53
C SER A 294 -81.79 -60.06 -72.02
N LEU A 295 -80.73 -59.92 -72.84
CA LEU A 295 -80.49 -60.50 -74.18
C LEU A 295 -81.32 -59.88 -75.34
N LEU A 296 -80.83 -59.55 -76.55
CA LEU A 296 -79.76 -59.97 -77.49
C LEU A 296 -79.64 -58.82 -78.53
N ALA A 297 -78.71 -58.66 -79.47
CA ALA A 297 -77.68 -59.49 -80.09
C ALA A 297 -76.79 -58.60 -81.00
N GLU A 298 -75.64 -59.16 -81.39
CA GLU A 298 -74.91 -58.93 -82.65
C GLU A 298 -74.21 -57.59 -82.87
N MET A 299 -72.88 -57.62 -82.79
CA MET A 299 -72.03 -57.27 -83.93
C MET A 299 -70.68 -57.97 -83.76
N ASP A 300 -70.43 -58.90 -84.67
CA ASP A 300 -69.09 -59.33 -85.06
C ASP A 300 -68.19 -58.11 -85.32
N ILE A 301 -66.93 -58.18 -84.89
CA ILE A 301 -65.75 -57.85 -85.70
C ILE A 301 -64.52 -58.43 -84.97
N SER A 302 -63.88 -59.36 -85.67
CA SER A 302 -62.55 -59.92 -85.47
C SER A 302 -61.44 -58.86 -85.40
N GLU A 303 -60.49 -58.98 -84.46
CA GLU A 303 -59.04 -59.11 -84.72
C GLU A 303 -58.18 -59.16 -83.43
N PRO A 304 -56.95 -59.71 -83.47
CA PRO A 304 -56.28 -60.34 -82.34
C PRO A 304 -55.18 -59.46 -81.70
N THR A 305 -55.40 -58.99 -80.47
CA THR A 305 -54.32 -58.48 -79.56
C THR A 305 -54.63 -58.70 -78.08
N LEU A 306 -55.91 -58.85 -77.73
CA LEU A 306 -56.38 -58.94 -76.33
C LEU A 306 -55.81 -60.15 -75.56
N SER A 307 -55.62 -61.30 -76.20
CA SER A 307 -55.10 -62.49 -75.49
C SER A 307 -53.65 -62.33 -75.04
N GLN A 308 -52.82 -61.57 -75.77
CA GLN A 308 -51.43 -61.29 -75.40
C GLN A 308 -51.37 -60.23 -74.28
N GLU A 309 -52.19 -59.18 -74.36
CA GLU A 309 -52.31 -58.18 -73.30
C GLU A 309 -52.83 -58.80 -71.99
N CYS A 310 -53.91 -59.60 -72.06
CA CYS A 310 -54.46 -60.32 -70.92
C CYS A 310 -53.46 -61.29 -70.28
N MET A 311 -52.61 -61.94 -71.08
CA MET A 311 -51.58 -62.84 -70.55
C MET A 311 -50.42 -62.08 -69.89
N SER A 312 -50.07 -60.89 -70.38
CA SER A 312 -49.10 -60.00 -69.73
C SER A 312 -49.62 -59.49 -68.38
N VAL A 313 -50.90 -59.07 -68.33
CA VAL A 313 -51.58 -58.58 -67.13
C VAL A 313 -51.73 -59.72 -66.11
N TYR A 314 -52.03 -60.94 -66.54
CA TYR A 314 -52.07 -62.10 -65.67
C TYR A 314 -50.71 -62.40 -65.03
N ARG A 315 -49.60 -62.37 -65.79
CA ARG A 315 -48.24 -62.56 -65.25
C ARG A 315 -47.87 -61.46 -64.24
N GLN A 316 -48.21 -60.20 -64.55
CA GLN A 316 -47.97 -59.07 -63.65
C GLN A 316 -48.79 -59.17 -62.36
N LEU A 317 -50.10 -59.46 -62.45
CA LEU A 317 -50.98 -59.64 -61.29
C LEU A 317 -50.55 -60.82 -60.43
N ARG A 318 -50.16 -61.95 -61.04
CA ARG A 318 -49.71 -63.13 -60.30
C ARG A 318 -48.38 -62.88 -59.57
N SER A 319 -47.45 -62.14 -60.19
CA SER A 319 -46.25 -61.65 -59.52
C SER A 319 -46.57 -60.73 -58.34
N LEU A 320 -47.56 -59.84 -58.48
CA LEU A 320 -47.98 -58.92 -57.42
C LEU A 320 -48.64 -59.65 -56.24
N VAL A 321 -49.51 -60.64 -56.52
CA VAL A 321 -50.11 -61.52 -55.50
C VAL A 321 -49.02 -62.27 -54.72
N GLN A 322 -47.99 -62.77 -55.40
CA GLN A 322 -46.86 -63.45 -54.76
C GLN A 322 -46.05 -62.50 -53.86
N GLN A 323 -45.81 -61.26 -54.30
CA GLN A 323 -45.11 -60.23 -53.52
C GLN A 323 -45.90 -59.76 -52.29
N LEU A 324 -47.22 -59.62 -52.42
CA LEU A 324 -48.10 -59.26 -51.30
C LEU A 324 -48.25 -60.41 -50.29
N LYS A 325 -48.26 -61.66 -50.76
CA LYS A 325 -48.22 -62.85 -49.89
C LYS A 325 -46.89 -62.94 -49.14
N SER A 326 -45.74 -62.73 -49.78
CA SER A 326 -44.45 -62.76 -49.10
C SER A 326 -44.26 -61.60 -48.12
N HIS A 327 -44.76 -60.40 -48.45
CA HIS A 327 -44.66 -59.24 -47.56
C HIS A 327 -45.47 -59.39 -46.27
N ASN A 328 -46.51 -60.25 -46.25
CA ASN A 328 -47.27 -60.55 -45.04
C ASN A 328 -46.62 -61.62 -44.14
N ASP A 329 -45.67 -62.42 -44.65
CA ASP A 329 -44.96 -63.46 -43.88
C ASP A 329 -43.55 -63.03 -43.42
N ASP A 330 -43.02 -61.90 -43.90
CA ASP A 330 -41.67 -61.40 -43.59
C ASP A 330 -41.66 -60.42 -42.39
N ASP A 331 -41.93 -60.93 -41.18
CA ASP A 331 -41.65 -60.20 -39.92
C ASP A 331 -40.27 -60.57 -39.31
N SER A 332 -39.34 -61.03 -40.14
CA SER A 332 -37.95 -61.19 -39.75
C SER A 332 -37.06 -60.56 -40.81
N GLY A 333 -36.60 -59.34 -40.51
CA GLY A 333 -35.63 -58.63 -41.34
C GLY A 333 -34.41 -59.51 -41.57
N LEU A 334 -34.22 -59.93 -42.82
CA LEU A 334 -32.98 -60.22 -43.58
C LEU A 334 -33.33 -61.18 -44.75
N HIS A 335 -32.64 -61.00 -45.89
CA HIS A 335 -32.68 -61.75 -47.17
C HIS A 335 -33.71 -61.21 -48.20
N SER A 336 -33.34 -60.62 -49.34
CA SER A 336 -32.41 -60.98 -50.44
C SER A 336 -32.79 -62.27 -51.17
N ASP A 337 -33.10 -62.07 -52.45
CA ASP A 337 -33.04 -63.01 -53.58
C ASP A 337 -34.24 -63.96 -53.77
N CYS A 338 -35.42 -63.40 -54.09
CA CYS A 338 -36.45 -64.19 -54.77
C CYS A 338 -36.19 -64.20 -56.29
N SER A 339 -35.53 -65.27 -56.70
CA SER A 339 -35.33 -65.67 -58.10
C SER A 339 -36.65 -65.68 -58.85
N THR A 340 -36.60 -65.18 -60.09
CA THR A 340 -37.68 -65.27 -61.08
C THR A 340 -38.00 -66.75 -61.35
N THR A 341 -38.99 -67.31 -60.68
CA THR A 341 -39.48 -68.65 -60.98
C THR A 341 -40.25 -68.58 -62.30
N SER A 342 -39.56 -68.94 -63.39
CA SER A 342 -40.13 -69.19 -64.71
C SER A 342 -41.05 -70.42 -64.64
N PHE A 343 -42.32 -70.20 -64.29
CA PHE A 343 -43.37 -71.21 -64.48
C PHE A 343 -44.15 -70.91 -65.78
N GLU A 344 -44.02 -71.88 -66.69
CA GLU A 344 -44.88 -72.20 -67.83
C GLU A 344 -45.11 -71.10 -68.88
N GLU A 345 -44.15 -70.97 -69.80
CA GLU A 345 -44.27 -70.17 -71.03
C GLU A 345 -45.31 -70.72 -72.03
N ASN A 346 -45.96 -71.85 -71.77
CA ASN A 346 -46.87 -72.51 -72.71
C ASN A 346 -48.33 -72.68 -72.24
N ALA A 347 -48.76 -71.99 -71.17
CA ALA A 347 -50.17 -71.98 -70.79
C ALA A 347 -50.99 -71.13 -71.81
N GLN A 348 -51.82 -71.78 -72.63
CA GLN A 348 -52.82 -71.10 -73.45
C GLN A 348 -53.84 -70.41 -72.53
N PHE A 349 -54.19 -69.17 -72.86
CA PHE A 349 -55.16 -68.38 -72.10
C PHE A 349 -56.49 -69.13 -71.99
N SER A 350 -56.81 -69.66 -70.80
CA SER A 350 -58.13 -70.20 -70.49
C SER A 350 -58.96 -69.17 -69.74
N ALA A 351 -60.23 -69.05 -70.11
CA ALA A 351 -61.18 -68.20 -69.41
C ALA A 351 -61.26 -68.61 -67.94
N GLY A 352 -60.99 -67.67 -67.02
CA GLY A 352 -61.02 -67.91 -65.56
C GLY A 352 -59.73 -67.55 -64.82
N LEU A 353 -58.56 -67.67 -65.46
CA LEU A 353 -57.26 -67.47 -64.79
C LEU A 353 -57.07 -66.05 -64.22
N LEU A 354 -57.42 -65.02 -64.98
CA LEU A 354 -57.39 -63.63 -64.51
C LEU A 354 -58.37 -63.38 -63.36
N SER A 355 -59.52 -64.07 -63.36
CA SER A 355 -60.54 -63.92 -62.34
C SER A 355 -60.08 -64.56 -61.01
N GLU A 356 -59.40 -65.70 -61.06
CA GLU A 356 -58.82 -66.34 -59.87
C GLU A 356 -57.74 -65.46 -59.22
N VAL A 357 -56.79 -64.96 -60.00
CA VAL A 357 -55.73 -64.08 -59.47
C VAL A 357 -56.31 -62.76 -58.94
N ALA A 358 -57.32 -62.19 -59.62
CA ALA A 358 -58.00 -61.01 -59.12
C ALA A 358 -58.77 -61.27 -57.81
N GLN A 359 -59.43 -62.43 -57.67
CA GLN A 359 -60.11 -62.82 -56.43
C GLN A 359 -59.11 -63.07 -55.29
N GLU A 360 -57.97 -63.69 -55.55
CA GLU A 360 -56.90 -63.84 -54.56
C GLU A 360 -56.33 -62.48 -54.11
N LEU A 361 -56.13 -61.56 -55.06
CA LEU A 361 -55.61 -60.22 -54.77
C LEU A 361 -56.62 -59.39 -53.97
N VAL A 362 -57.90 -59.49 -54.30
CA VAL A 362 -59.00 -58.88 -53.52
C VAL A 362 -59.09 -59.51 -52.13
N GLY A 363 -58.91 -60.81 -52.00
CA GLY A 363 -58.83 -61.51 -50.70
C GLY A 363 -57.70 -60.96 -49.83
N LEU A 364 -56.49 -60.88 -50.36
CA LEU A 364 -55.32 -60.35 -49.62
C LEU A 364 -55.48 -58.88 -49.22
N VAL A 365 -56.10 -58.05 -50.07
CA VAL A 365 -56.36 -56.63 -49.76
C VAL A 365 -57.46 -56.47 -48.71
N LEU A 366 -58.39 -57.42 -48.62
CA LEU A 366 -59.40 -57.43 -47.55
C LEU A 366 -58.86 -58.05 -46.25
N ASP A 367 -57.95 -59.02 -46.34
CA ASP A 367 -57.25 -59.64 -45.21
C ASP A 367 -56.14 -58.75 -44.63
N THR A 368 -55.68 -57.72 -45.37
CA THR A 368 -54.90 -56.65 -44.75
C THR A 368 -55.78 -55.90 -43.75
N ASP A 369 -55.64 -56.26 -42.47
CA ASP A 369 -56.33 -55.66 -41.33
C ASP A 369 -55.87 -54.19 -41.13
N VAL A 370 -56.26 -53.29 -42.04
CA VAL A 370 -55.98 -51.85 -41.98
C VAL A 370 -56.39 -51.27 -40.64
N VAL A 371 -57.48 -51.77 -40.05
CA VAL A 371 -57.94 -51.39 -38.71
C VAL A 371 -56.89 -51.72 -37.64
N ARG A 372 -56.28 -52.91 -37.68
CA ARG A 372 -55.22 -53.32 -36.73
C ARG A 372 -53.95 -52.49 -36.91
N LEU A 373 -53.60 -52.12 -38.15
CA LEU A 373 -52.47 -51.23 -38.43
C LEU A 373 -52.72 -49.80 -37.93
N LEU A 374 -53.94 -49.28 -38.12
CA LEU A 374 -54.35 -47.98 -37.59
C LEU A 374 -54.34 -47.98 -36.06
N GLU A 375 -54.86 -49.02 -35.41
CA GLU A 375 -54.83 -49.18 -33.95
C GLU A 375 -53.39 -49.20 -33.40
N ARG A 376 -52.47 -49.93 -34.07
CA ARG A 376 -51.05 -49.95 -33.71
C ARG A 376 -50.37 -48.59 -33.88
N LEU A 377 -50.69 -47.87 -34.96
CA LEU A 377 -50.17 -46.52 -35.20
C LEU A 377 -50.69 -45.54 -34.15
N GLU A 378 -51.98 -45.60 -33.82
CA GLU A 378 -52.58 -44.79 -32.76
C GLU A 378 -52.01 -45.11 -31.38
N GLN A 379 -51.70 -46.38 -31.10
CA GLN A 379 -51.02 -46.79 -29.88
C GLN A 379 -49.59 -46.23 -29.83
N ALA A 380 -48.80 -46.38 -30.89
CA ALA A 380 -47.45 -45.81 -30.97
C ALA A 380 -47.48 -44.27 -30.82
N ARG A 381 -48.49 -43.62 -31.38
CA ARG A 381 -48.70 -42.17 -31.22
C ARG A 381 -48.99 -41.79 -29.77
N ARG A 382 -49.84 -42.56 -29.07
CA ARG A 382 -50.12 -42.36 -27.63
C ARG A 382 -48.86 -42.55 -26.79
N GLU A 383 -48.08 -43.59 -27.06
CA GLU A 383 -46.82 -43.87 -26.37
C GLU A 383 -45.79 -42.73 -26.58
N ILE A 384 -45.65 -42.20 -27.80
CA ILE A 384 -44.79 -41.04 -28.09
C ILE A 384 -45.25 -39.82 -27.29
N GLN A 385 -46.56 -39.53 -27.28
CA GLN A 385 -47.11 -38.40 -26.52
C GLN A 385 -46.84 -38.53 -25.01
N GLU A 386 -46.99 -39.72 -24.44
CA GLU A 386 -46.67 -39.97 -23.03
C GLU A 386 -45.18 -39.77 -22.75
N ARG A 387 -44.30 -40.21 -23.66
CA ARG A 387 -42.85 -39.97 -23.54
C ARG A 387 -42.49 -38.49 -23.63
N ASP A 388 -43.15 -37.73 -24.50
CA ASP A 388 -42.93 -36.30 -24.64
C ASP A 388 -43.34 -35.54 -23.36
N VAL A 389 -44.47 -35.91 -22.76
CA VAL A 389 -44.92 -35.35 -21.47
C VAL A 389 -43.93 -35.67 -20.35
N GLU A 390 -43.45 -36.92 -20.29
CA GLU A 390 -42.47 -37.33 -19.29
C GLU A 390 -41.10 -36.67 -19.49
N LEU A 391 -40.66 -36.46 -20.75
CA LEU A 391 -39.45 -35.70 -21.07
C LEU A 391 -39.58 -34.23 -20.68
N ALA A 392 -40.75 -33.61 -20.91
CA ALA A 392 -41.03 -32.26 -20.46
C ALA A 392 -40.93 -32.15 -18.93
N ARG A 393 -41.54 -33.10 -18.19
CA ARG A 393 -41.46 -33.16 -16.72
C ARG A 393 -40.02 -33.34 -16.21
N ARG A 394 -39.23 -34.19 -16.86
CA ARG A 394 -37.79 -34.35 -16.52
C ARG A 394 -36.99 -33.09 -16.82
N SER A 395 -37.30 -32.41 -17.92
CA SER A 395 -36.65 -31.15 -18.29
C SER A 395 -36.95 -30.04 -17.28
N GLU A 396 -38.20 -29.94 -16.82
CA GLU A 396 -38.58 -29.03 -15.74
C GLU A 396 -37.84 -29.36 -14.44
N LYS A 397 -37.73 -30.64 -14.07
CA LYS A 397 -36.96 -31.05 -12.89
C LYS A 397 -35.48 -30.72 -12.99
N MET A 398 -34.88 -30.90 -14.18
CA MET A 398 -33.49 -30.50 -14.42
C MET A 398 -33.31 -28.98 -14.28
N MET A 399 -34.26 -28.19 -14.78
CA MET A 399 -34.23 -26.73 -14.64
C MET A 399 -34.35 -26.29 -13.17
N GLU A 400 -35.28 -26.89 -12.41
CA GLU A 400 -35.41 -26.63 -10.97
C GLU A 400 -34.12 -26.97 -10.20
N LEU A 401 -33.53 -28.13 -10.47
CA LEU A 401 -32.30 -28.56 -9.80
C LEU A 401 -31.13 -27.66 -10.20
N SER A 402 -31.04 -27.27 -11.47
CA SER A 402 -30.02 -26.33 -11.95
C SER A 402 -30.15 -24.96 -11.29
N SER A 403 -31.36 -24.44 -11.13
CA SER A 403 -31.62 -23.20 -10.40
C SER A 403 -31.21 -23.32 -8.93
N LYS A 404 -31.55 -24.42 -8.25
CA LYS A 404 -31.14 -24.67 -6.86
C LYS A 404 -29.62 -24.76 -6.71
N VAL A 405 -28.94 -25.43 -7.63
CA VAL A 405 -27.47 -25.51 -7.63
C VAL A 405 -26.87 -24.12 -7.80
N SER A 406 -27.37 -23.31 -8.73
CA SER A 406 -26.90 -21.94 -8.94
C SER A 406 -27.09 -21.06 -7.69
N VAL A 407 -28.22 -21.16 -7.00
CA VAL A 407 -28.44 -20.42 -5.74
C VAL A 407 -27.46 -20.88 -4.66
N CYS A 408 -27.31 -22.20 -4.47
CA CYS A 408 -26.36 -22.75 -3.51
C CYS A 408 -24.91 -22.34 -3.80
N GLU A 409 -24.52 -22.24 -5.08
CA GLU A 409 -23.19 -21.77 -5.49
C GLU A 409 -22.96 -20.30 -5.10
N VAL A 410 -23.96 -19.44 -5.31
CA VAL A 410 -23.90 -18.03 -4.90
C VAL A 410 -23.87 -17.88 -3.38
N GLU A 411 -24.68 -18.63 -2.64
CA GLU A 411 -24.68 -18.62 -1.17
C GLU A 411 -23.33 -19.10 -0.60
N LEU A 412 -22.75 -20.15 -1.20
CA LEU A 412 -21.43 -20.64 -0.81
C LEU A 412 -20.35 -19.59 -1.08
N GLN A 413 -20.40 -18.94 -2.24
CA GLN A 413 -19.46 -17.88 -2.60
C GLN A 413 -19.56 -16.69 -1.64
N ALA A 414 -20.78 -16.24 -1.31
CA ALA A 414 -21.01 -15.17 -0.34
C ALA A 414 -20.48 -15.53 1.06
N ALA A 415 -20.71 -16.77 1.51
CA ALA A 415 -20.21 -17.25 2.79
C ALA A 415 -18.67 -17.34 2.84
N LEU A 416 -18.03 -17.73 1.73
CA LEU A 416 -16.56 -17.72 1.61
C LEU A 416 -16.00 -16.29 1.67
N GLU A 417 -16.64 -15.35 0.98
CA GLU A 417 -16.24 -13.94 1.01
C GLU A 417 -16.41 -13.31 2.39
N GLU A 418 -17.50 -13.62 3.11
CA GLU A 418 -17.69 -13.18 4.50
C GLU A 418 -16.62 -13.75 5.43
N ARG A 419 -16.30 -15.04 5.30
CA ARG A 419 -15.23 -15.68 6.07
C ARG A 419 -13.89 -15.00 5.79
N ASP A 420 -13.60 -14.72 4.53
CA ASP A 420 -12.32 -14.12 4.13
C ASP A 420 -12.23 -12.66 4.59
N ARG A 421 -13.33 -11.89 4.54
CA ARG A 421 -13.45 -10.56 5.17
C ARG A 421 -13.17 -10.62 6.67
N ALA A 422 -13.86 -11.50 7.41
CA ALA A 422 -13.67 -11.66 8.85
C ALA A 422 -12.23 -12.09 9.21
N ARG A 423 -11.60 -12.94 8.38
CA ARG A 423 -10.21 -13.36 8.57
C ARG A 423 -9.23 -12.19 8.33
N ASN A 424 -9.50 -11.34 7.34
CA ASN A 424 -8.67 -10.18 7.07
C ASN A 424 -8.81 -9.15 8.20
N ASP A 425 -10.02 -8.86 8.67
CA ASP A 425 -10.25 -7.94 9.79
C ASP A 425 -9.57 -8.41 11.08
N ALA A 426 -9.66 -9.71 11.38
CA ALA A 426 -8.97 -10.31 12.52
C ALA A 426 -7.44 -10.21 12.40
N SER A 427 -6.89 -10.41 11.19
CA SER A 427 -5.44 -10.31 10.97
C SER A 427 -4.95 -8.87 11.06
N HIS A 428 -5.67 -7.91 10.47
CA HIS A 428 -5.35 -6.48 10.57
C HIS A 428 -5.46 -5.96 12.02
N SER A 429 -6.49 -6.38 12.75
CA SER A 429 -6.65 -6.02 14.17
C SER A 429 -5.53 -6.61 15.04
N SER A 430 -5.16 -7.87 14.83
CA SER A 430 -4.07 -8.53 15.56
C SER A 430 -2.72 -7.86 15.28
N LEU A 431 -2.41 -7.57 14.01
CA LEU A 431 -1.18 -6.90 13.62
C LEU A 431 -1.11 -5.47 14.18
N ALA A 432 -2.20 -4.72 14.11
CA ALA A 432 -2.27 -3.38 14.69
C ALA A 432 -2.04 -3.39 16.21
N GLN A 433 -2.59 -4.38 16.92
CA GLN A 433 -2.39 -4.54 18.35
C GLN A 433 -0.95 -4.96 18.70
N GLU A 434 -0.35 -5.86 17.90
CA GLU A 434 1.06 -6.25 18.04
C GLU A 434 2.00 -5.07 17.82
N ASP A 435 1.78 -4.24 16.80
CA ASP A 435 2.57 -3.05 16.51
C ASP A 435 2.50 -2.03 17.65
N VAL A 436 1.32 -1.82 18.24
CA VAL A 436 1.14 -0.94 19.41
C VAL A 436 1.92 -1.48 20.61
N VAL A 437 1.88 -2.79 20.86
CA VAL A 437 2.62 -3.43 21.96
C VAL A 437 4.14 -3.34 21.74
N VAL A 438 4.62 -3.52 20.50
CA VAL A 438 6.04 -3.38 20.17
C VAL A 438 6.50 -1.95 20.40
N ARG A 439 5.79 -0.95 19.89
CA ARG A 439 6.11 0.47 20.12
C ARG A 439 6.14 0.83 21.61
N ALA A 440 5.16 0.35 22.38
CA ALA A 440 5.12 0.59 23.82
C ALA A 440 6.32 -0.04 24.56
N ARG A 441 6.81 -1.20 24.11
CA ARG A 441 8.02 -1.84 24.66
C ARG A 441 9.28 -1.04 24.31
N GLU A 442 9.40 -0.58 23.07
CA GLU A 442 10.51 0.26 22.61
C GLU A 442 10.58 1.57 23.40
N ASP A 443 9.45 2.25 23.60
CA ASP A 443 9.38 3.49 24.38
C ASP A 443 9.81 3.27 25.84
N ARG A 444 9.34 2.18 26.46
CA ARG A 444 9.76 1.78 27.81
C ARG A 444 11.27 1.53 27.85
N ASP A 445 11.81 0.80 26.88
CA ASP A 445 13.23 0.44 26.86
C ASP A 445 14.12 1.68 26.63
N LEU A 446 13.68 2.62 25.79
CA LEU A 446 14.33 3.93 25.62
C LEU A 446 14.29 4.76 26.91
N ALA A 447 13.16 4.76 27.63
CA ALA A 447 13.05 5.43 28.92
C ALA A 447 13.99 4.81 29.97
N ILE A 448 14.07 3.48 30.01
CA ILE A 448 15.01 2.75 30.87
C ILE A 448 16.45 3.13 30.53
N GLN A 449 16.83 3.15 29.26
CA GLN A 449 18.18 3.55 28.83
C GLN A 449 18.53 4.98 29.26
N ARG A 450 17.59 5.94 29.10
CA ARG A 450 17.78 7.33 29.56
C ARG A 450 17.97 7.39 31.07
N LYS A 451 17.17 6.64 31.84
CA LYS A 451 17.30 6.54 33.30
C LYS A 451 18.67 5.98 33.69
N THR A 452 19.07 4.84 33.13
CA THR A 452 20.37 4.22 33.43
C THR A 452 21.53 5.15 33.10
N LYS A 453 21.47 5.89 31.98
CA LYS A 453 22.49 6.88 31.62
C LYS A 453 22.59 7.99 32.67
N ALA A 454 21.45 8.55 33.08
CA ALA A 454 21.42 9.58 34.12
C ALA A 454 21.92 9.06 35.47
N GLU A 455 21.59 7.82 35.85
CA GLU A 455 22.10 7.18 37.07
C GLU A 455 23.62 6.99 37.03
N VAL A 456 24.18 6.61 35.88
CA VAL A 456 25.63 6.50 35.70
C VAL A 456 26.31 7.87 35.78
N GLU A 457 25.75 8.91 35.18
CA GLU A 457 26.27 10.29 35.28
C GLU A 457 26.20 10.82 36.71
N LEU A 458 25.12 10.53 37.44
CA LEU A 458 24.98 10.85 38.86
C LEU A 458 26.06 10.13 39.70
N ALA A 459 26.31 8.85 39.44
CA ALA A 459 27.35 8.11 40.14
C ALA A 459 28.75 8.71 39.87
N LYS A 460 29.04 9.10 38.63
CA LYS A 460 30.31 9.77 38.26
C LYS A 460 30.51 11.09 39.00
N THR A 461 29.51 11.98 38.95
CA THR A 461 29.58 13.27 39.65
C THR A 461 29.71 13.11 41.16
N ARG A 462 29.09 12.08 41.75
CA ARG A 462 29.27 11.75 43.17
C ARG A 462 30.70 11.31 43.48
N VAL A 463 31.33 10.51 42.62
CA VAL A 463 32.73 10.11 42.77
C VAL A 463 33.66 11.32 42.63
N GLU A 464 33.43 12.19 41.65
CA GLU A 464 34.20 13.43 41.46
C GLU A 464 34.11 14.34 42.69
N LEU A 465 32.91 14.48 43.28
CA LEU A 465 32.72 15.23 44.52
C LEU A 465 33.48 14.62 45.70
N MET A 466 33.45 13.29 45.85
CA MET A 466 34.20 12.59 46.90
C MET A 466 35.71 12.79 46.72
N GLN A 467 36.21 12.74 45.48
CA GLN A 467 37.61 12.99 45.16
C GLN A 467 38.04 14.44 45.46
N ALA A 468 37.22 15.42 45.06
CA ALA A 468 37.48 16.83 45.36
C ALA A 468 37.47 17.11 46.86
N ASN A 469 36.57 16.47 47.62
CA ASN A 469 36.54 16.60 49.08
C ASN A 469 37.79 15.98 49.72
N SER A 470 38.25 14.81 49.24
CA SER A 470 39.52 14.21 49.70
C SER A 470 40.70 15.14 49.47
N GLN A 471 40.82 15.71 48.26
CA GLN A 471 41.88 16.67 47.93
C GLN A 471 41.82 17.93 48.80
N LEU A 472 40.61 18.43 49.09
CA LEU A 472 40.43 19.56 49.99
C LEU A 472 40.87 19.25 51.42
N LEU A 473 40.53 18.07 51.93
CA LEU A 473 40.96 17.62 53.26
C LEU A 473 42.48 17.50 53.35
N GLU A 474 43.13 16.93 52.33
CA GLU A 474 44.59 16.86 52.23
C GLU A 474 45.23 18.25 52.20
N ALA A 475 44.68 19.20 51.43
CA ALA A 475 45.18 20.57 51.38
C ALA A 475 45.00 21.31 52.72
N ILE A 476 43.89 21.07 53.42
CA ILE A 476 43.67 21.61 54.77
C ILE A 476 44.70 21.03 55.74
N GLN A 477 44.93 19.71 55.71
CA GLN A 477 45.93 19.05 56.55
C GLN A 477 47.33 19.64 56.32
N GLN A 478 47.77 19.75 55.06
CA GLN A 478 49.04 20.38 54.71
C GLN A 478 49.13 21.83 55.20
N LYS A 479 48.04 22.61 55.07
CA LYS A 479 48.00 23.98 55.58
C LYS A 479 48.14 24.03 57.10
N VAL A 480 47.47 23.12 57.82
CA VAL A 480 47.58 23.02 59.28
C VAL A 480 49.01 22.66 59.69
N GLU A 481 49.64 21.68 59.03
CA GLU A 481 51.03 21.30 59.28
C GLU A 481 52.00 22.48 59.06
N LEU A 482 51.85 23.22 57.96
CA LEU A 482 52.67 24.42 57.70
C LEU A 482 52.43 25.52 58.74
N SER A 483 51.19 25.71 59.20
CA SER A 483 50.86 26.66 60.25
C SER A 483 51.53 26.28 61.58
N GLN A 484 51.49 24.99 61.94
CA GLN A 484 52.17 24.48 63.14
C GLN A 484 53.69 24.64 63.04
N GLN A 485 54.27 24.37 61.87
CA GLN A 485 55.70 24.63 61.63
C GLN A 485 56.02 26.12 61.81
N LEU A 486 55.21 27.03 61.24
CA LEU A 486 55.42 28.47 61.41
C LEU A 486 55.33 28.91 62.87
N GLU A 487 54.38 28.40 63.64
CA GLU A 487 54.28 28.65 65.09
C GLU A 487 55.52 28.16 65.84
N GLN A 488 56.04 26.98 65.48
CA GLN A 488 57.28 26.46 66.04
C GLN A 488 58.48 27.37 65.70
N TRP A 489 58.63 27.79 64.44
CA TRP A 489 59.68 28.72 64.02
C TRP A 489 59.57 30.08 64.75
N GLN A 490 58.34 30.56 64.98
CA GLN A 490 58.11 31.79 65.75
C GLN A 490 58.57 31.65 67.20
N MET A 491 58.27 30.52 67.85
CA MET A 491 58.73 30.22 69.21
C MET A 491 60.26 30.14 69.28
N ASP A 492 60.90 29.39 68.37
CA ASP A 492 62.36 29.24 68.32
C ASP A 492 63.06 30.60 68.12
N MET A 493 62.49 31.48 67.27
CA MET A 493 63.01 32.83 67.08
C MET A 493 62.81 33.73 68.30
N GLN A 494 61.69 33.62 69.00
CA GLN A 494 61.46 34.35 70.26
C GLN A 494 62.45 33.90 71.34
N GLU A 495 62.70 32.59 71.47
CA GLU A 495 63.70 32.06 72.39
C GLU A 495 65.10 32.59 72.06
N LEU A 496 65.48 32.60 70.78
CA LEU A 496 66.77 33.14 70.33
C LEU A 496 66.90 34.64 70.63
N LEU A 497 65.83 35.43 70.44
CA LEU A 497 65.80 36.83 70.82
C LEU A 497 65.92 37.03 72.34
N ASP A 498 65.22 36.21 73.12
CA ASP A 498 65.30 36.24 74.59
C ASP A 498 66.69 35.86 75.09
N GLU A 499 67.33 34.86 74.49
CA GLU A 499 68.73 34.49 74.76
C GLU A 499 69.70 35.61 74.38
N GLN A 500 69.49 36.26 73.22
CA GLN A 500 70.26 37.44 72.83
C GLN A 500 70.06 38.60 73.80
N LEU A 501 68.85 38.89 74.24
CA LEU A 501 68.58 39.93 75.24
C LEU A 501 69.22 39.60 76.60
N LYS A 502 69.07 38.35 77.09
CA LYS A 502 69.71 37.88 78.33
C LYS A 502 71.23 37.96 78.24
N SER A 503 71.84 37.54 77.13
CA SER A 503 73.30 37.62 76.93
C SER A 503 73.78 39.08 76.86
N LYS A 504 73.01 39.98 76.25
CA LYS A 504 73.31 41.42 76.23
C LYS A 504 73.20 42.04 77.62
N LEU A 505 72.13 41.75 78.36
CA LEU A 505 71.93 42.24 79.73
C LEU A 505 73.04 41.72 80.66
N THR A 506 73.35 40.43 80.63
CA THR A 506 74.45 39.86 81.42
C THR A 506 75.81 40.42 81.01
N SER A 507 76.09 40.61 79.72
CA SER A 507 77.33 41.24 79.25
C SER A 507 77.43 42.71 79.68
N GLN A 508 76.32 43.45 79.68
CA GLN A 508 76.22 44.80 80.22
C GLN A 508 76.40 44.84 81.73
N GLU A 509 75.80 43.92 82.48
CA GLU A 509 75.99 43.79 83.93
C GLU A 509 77.45 43.46 84.27
N MET A 510 78.11 42.60 83.49
CA MET A 510 79.53 42.26 83.66
C MET A 510 80.44 43.46 83.36
N THR A 511 80.14 44.25 82.33
CA THR A 511 80.85 45.50 82.03
C THR A 511 80.59 46.58 83.09
N MET A 512 79.36 46.72 83.58
CA MET A 512 79.00 47.62 84.69
C MET A 512 79.71 47.22 86.00
N LYS A 513 79.75 45.92 86.33
CA LYS A 513 80.52 45.39 87.48
C LYS A 513 82.03 45.62 87.32
N GLN A 514 82.56 45.58 86.11
CA GLN A 514 83.96 45.93 85.82
C GLN A 514 84.26 47.43 86.01
N ILE A 515 83.31 48.33 85.73
CA ILE A 515 83.47 49.79 85.93
C ILE A 515 83.42 50.17 87.42
N VAL A 516 82.65 49.45 88.25
CA VAL A 516 82.57 49.69 89.71
C VAL A 516 83.77 49.09 90.47
N GLN A 517 84.52 48.16 89.85
CA GLN A 517 85.74 47.57 90.42
C GLN A 517 87.01 48.14 89.78
N THR A 518 87.32 49.40 90.06
CA THR A 518 88.73 49.85 90.02
C THR A 518 89.08 50.57 91.31
N PRO A 519 89.94 50.00 92.19
CA PRO A 519 90.61 50.81 93.18
C PRO A 519 91.88 51.41 92.59
N VAL A 520 91.92 52.74 92.64
CA VAL A 520 93.04 53.64 92.34
C VAL A 520 94.33 53.19 93.02
N ALA A 521 95.46 53.16 92.29
CA ALA A 521 96.80 52.95 92.84
C ALA A 521 97.73 54.15 92.57
N PRO A 522 98.42 54.72 93.59
CA PRO A 522 99.51 55.69 93.42
C PRO A 522 100.89 55.01 93.34
N PRO A 523 101.95 55.72 92.91
CA PRO A 523 102.99 55.17 92.04
C PRO A 523 104.22 54.62 92.78
N ARG A 524 104.95 53.67 92.17
CA ARG A 524 106.39 53.45 92.44
C ARG A 524 107.12 52.66 91.35
N ARG A 525 108.43 52.90 91.33
CA ARG A 525 109.44 52.77 90.26
C ARG A 525 109.95 51.35 89.99
N ARG A 526 110.24 51.12 88.69
CA ARG A 526 111.39 50.42 88.03
C ARG A 526 111.86 49.05 88.58
N LEU A 527 112.03 48.06 87.69
CA LEU A 527 113.30 47.75 87.00
C LEU A 527 113.17 46.50 86.11
N LEU A 528 113.93 46.51 85.03
CA LEU A 528 114.10 45.46 84.03
C LEU A 528 114.65 44.15 84.61
N SER A 529 114.18 43.02 84.09
CA SER A 529 114.99 41.80 83.97
C SER A 529 114.63 41.06 82.68
N PHE A 530 115.59 41.12 81.76
CA PHE A 530 115.73 40.29 80.57
C PHE A 530 115.90 38.80 80.91
N PHE A 531 115.68 37.95 79.88
CA PHE A 531 116.05 36.54 79.70
C PHE A 531 115.12 35.48 80.34
N LEU A 532 114.79 34.33 79.75
CA LEU A 532 115.22 33.54 78.56
C LEU A 532 114.06 32.51 78.38
N ARG A 533 113.53 32.14 77.20
CA ARG A 533 114.12 31.30 76.15
C ARG A 533 113.09 31.12 75.03
#